data_AF-A0A660WFQ8-F1
#
_entry.id   AF-A0A660WFQ8-F1
#
_cell.length_a   1.000
_cell.length_b   1.000
_cell.length_c   1.000
_cell.angle_alpha   90.00
_cell.angle_beta   90.00
_cell.angle_gamma   90.00
#
_symmetry.space_group_name_H-M   'P 1'
#
loop_
_entity.id
_entity.type
_entity.pdbx_description
1 polymer ?
#
loop_
_entity_poly.entity_id
_entity_poly.type
_entity_poly.pdbx_seq_one_letter_code
_entity_poly.pdbx_strand_id
1 'polypeptide(L)' 'MTQIDSARQGKITDEMRAVSKAEEVSAEEIRQRVARGTVVIPCNRKRGRRKV' A
#
# COMPACT_ATOMS: atom_id res chain seq x y z
N MET A 1 -2.73 -9.29 9.17
CA MET A 1 -1.77 -8.29 8.65
C MET A 1 -2.46 -7.45 7.60
N THR A 2 -2.63 -6.17 7.89
CA THR A 2 -3.24 -5.17 7.01
C THR A 2 -2.16 -4.25 6.42
N GLN A 3 -2.50 -3.48 5.38
CA GLN A 3 -1.58 -2.50 4.79
C GLN A 3 -1.22 -1.38 5.77
N ILE A 4 -2.15 -0.98 6.64
CA ILE A 4 -1.89 0.07 7.64
C ILE A 4 -0.92 -0.38 8.73
N ASP A 5 -1.00 -1.64 9.18
CA ASP A 5 -0.05 -2.20 10.15
C ASP A 5 1.37 -2.22 9.57
N SER A 6 1.51 -2.68 8.32
CA SER A 6 2.79 -2.69 7.61
C SER A 6 3.35 -1.28 7.44
N ALA A 7 2.50 -0.32 7.04
CA ALA A 7 2.89 1.07 6.86
C ALA A 7 3.42 1.70 8.16
N ARG A 8 2.72 1.48 9.28
CA ARG A 8 3.11 1.99 10.61
C ARG A 8 4.42 1.36 11.12
N GLN A 9 4.72 0.13 10.72
CA GLN A 9 5.99 -0.54 11.00
C GLN A 9 7.13 -0.09 10.08
N GLY A 10 6.91 0.88 9.19
CA GLY A 10 7.91 1.33 8.23
C GLY A 10 8.15 0.37 7.05
N LYS A 11 7.26 -0.62 6.86
CA LYS A 11 7.40 -1.62 5.79
C LYS A 11 6.68 -1.15 4.54
N ILE A 12 7.38 -1.17 3.41
CA ILE A 12 6.81 -0.96 2.07
C ILE A 12 6.39 -2.33 1.52
N THR A 13 5.10 -2.50 1.23
CA THR A 13 4.55 -3.74 0.67
C THR A 13 4.56 -3.72 -0.87
N ASP A 14 4.41 -4.89 -1.49
CA ASP A 14 4.27 -4.98 -2.95
C ASP A 14 3.04 -4.22 -3.46
N GLU A 15 1.96 -4.21 -2.68
CA GLU A 15 0.76 -3.45 -3.03
C GLU A 15 1.01 -1.94 -3.00
N MET A 16 1.81 -1.43 -2.05
CA MET A 16 2.24 -0.03 -2.06
C MET A 16 3.12 0.28 -3.26
N ARG A 17 4.00 -0.65 -3.68
CA ARG A 17 4.84 -0.49 -4.88
C ARG A 17 4.03 -0.52 -6.18
N ALA A 18 2.96 -1.31 -6.23
CA ALA A 18 2.07 -1.34 -7.38
C ALA A 18 1.35 0.00 -7.53
N VAL A 19 0.80 0.53 -6.43
CA VAL A 19 0.16 1.85 -6.41
C VAL A 19 1.16 2.96 -6.71
N SER A 20 2.38 2.88 -6.17
CA SER A 20 3.43 3.88 -6.45
C SER A 20 3.75 3.99 -7.94
N LYS A 21 3.77 2.86 -8.66
CA LYS A 21 3.98 2.85 -10.11
C LYS A 21 2.77 3.37 -10.89
N ALA A 22 1.55 3.03 -10.45
CA ALA A 22 0.32 3.43 -11.13
C ALA A 22 0.05 4.94 -11.00
N GLU A 23 0.35 5.51 -9.83
CA GLU A 23 0.08 6.92 -9.51
C GLU A 23 1.31 7.82 -9.69
N GLU A 24 2.44 7.26 -10.12
CA GLU A 24 3.75 7.94 -10.25
C GLU A 24 4.19 8.69 -8.97
N VAL A 25 3.78 8.18 -7.81
CA VAL A 25 4.16 8.70 -6.49
C VAL A 25 5.21 7.79 -5.87
N SER A 26 6.12 8.32 -5.06
CA SER A 26 7.11 7.47 -4.38
C SER A 26 6.46 6.45 -3.44
N ALA A 27 7.01 5.22 -3.40
CA ALA A 27 6.47 4.17 -2.53
C ALA A 27 6.53 4.54 -1.03
N GLU A 28 7.51 5.37 -0.66
CA GLU A 28 7.67 5.89 0.69
C GLU A 28 6.57 6.90 1.04
N GLU A 29 6.20 7.77 0.10
CA GLU A 29 5.09 8.70 0.31
C GLU A 29 3.74 7.98 0.39
N ILE A 30 3.51 6.96 -0.44
CA ILE A 30 2.34 6.08 -0.31
C ILE A 30 2.32 5.43 1.07
N ARG A 31 3.44 4.87 1.54
CA ARG A 31 3.56 4.28 2.89
C ARG A 31 3.20 5.28 3.98
N GLN A 32 3.73 6.50 3.92
CA GLN A 32 3.44 7.55 4.91
C GLN A 32 1.96 7.91 4.93
N ARG A 33 1.34 8.10 3.75
CA ARG A 33 -0.09 8.41 3.64
C ARG A 33 -0.98 7.26 4.15
N VAL A 34 -0.57 6.01 3.92
CA VAL A 34 -1.26 4.82 4.46
C VAL A 34 -1.09 4.74 5.98
N ALA A 35 0.11 4.98 6.52
CA ALA A 35 0.35 4.98 7.96
C ALA A 35 -0.48 6.04 8.69
N ARG A 36 -0.64 7.22 8.05
CA ARG A 36 -1.45 8.34 8.53
C ARG A 36 -2.96 8.11 8.38
N GLY A 37 -3.38 7.08 7.65
CA GLY A 37 -4.80 6.77 7.40
C GLY A 37 -5.45 7.70 6.37
N THR A 38 -4.67 8.47 5.60
CA THR A 38 -5.19 9.33 4.52
C THR A 38 -5.44 8.55 3.22
N VAL A 39 -4.69 7.46 3.01
CA VAL A 39 -4.81 6.58 1.84
C VAL A 39 -5.05 5.14 2.31
N VAL A 40 -5.93 4.41 1.62
CA VAL A 40 -6.22 3.00 1.91
C VAL A 40 -6.01 2.18 0.65
N ILE A 41 -5.25 1.08 0.77
CA ILE A 41 -5.04 0.11 -0.31
C ILE A 41 -5.82 -1.18 0.02
N PRO A 42 -6.98 -1.43 -0.60
CA PRO A 42 -7.76 -2.61 -0.30
C PRO A 42 -7.15 -3.86 -0.94
N CYS A 43 -6.50 -4.71 -0.13
CA CYS A 43 -5.92 -5.99 -0.57
C CYS A 43 -6.44 -7.18 0.27
N ASN A 44 -7.76 -7.40 0.26
CA ASN A 44 -8.33 -8.54 0.97
C ASN A 44 -7.69 -9.85 0.45
N ARG A 45 -7.15 -10.68 1.36
CA ARG A 45 -6.47 -11.95 1.03
C ARG A 45 -7.35 -12.92 0.24
N LYS A 46 -8.68 -12.84 0.40
CA LYS A 46 -9.65 -13.66 -0.34
C LYS A 46 -9.94 -13.15 -1.75
N ARG A 47 -9.54 -11.91 -2.06
CA ARG A 47 -9.68 -11.33 -3.39
C ARG A 47 -8.41 -11.66 -4.18
N GLY A 48 -8.54 -12.39 -5.28
CA GLY A 48 -7.40 -12.68 -6.16
C GLY A 48 -6.68 -11.40 -6.56
N ARG A 49 -5.35 -11.43 -6.62
CA ARG A 49 -4.55 -10.27 -7.04
C ARG A 49 -4.90 -9.92 -8.49
N ARG A 50 -5.35 -8.68 -8.72
CA ARG A 50 -5.53 -8.18 -10.09
C ARG A 50 -4.15 -8.03 -10.71
N LYS A 51 -3.89 -8.73 -11.81
CA LYS A 51 -2.71 -8.49 -12.64
C LYS A 51 -2.94 -7.12 -13.29
N VAL A 52 -2.25 -6.11 -12.79
CA VAL A 52 -2.14 -4.79 -13.42
C VAL A 52 -0.82 -4.76 -14.16
#